data_AF-A0A963K200-F1
#
_entry.id   AF-A0A963K200-F1
#
_cell.length_a   1.000
_cell.length_b   1.000
_cell.length_c   1.000
_cell.angle_alpha   90.00
_cell.angle_beta   90.00
_cell.angle_gamma   90.00
#
_symmetry.space_group_name_H-M   'P 1'
#
loop_
_entity.id
_entity.type
_entity.pdbx_description
1 polymer ?
#
loop_
_entity_poly.entity_id
_entity_poly.type
_entity_poly.pdbx_seq_one_letter_code
_entity_poly.pdbx_strand_id
1 'polypeptide(L)' 'EGVRTFLLTAAAIGQLYKENASISAAEVGCQGEVGVACSMAAGALCAVMGGSNQQVENAAEIGME' A
#
# COMPACT_ATOMS: atom_id res chain seq x y z
N GLU A 1 1.78 -17.45 -8.66
CA GLU A 1 0.81 -16.91 -7.69
C GLU A 1 1.38 -15.82 -6.77
N GLY A 2 2.26 -16.10 -5.80
CA GLY A 2 2.69 -15.09 -4.80
C GLY A 2 3.17 -13.74 -5.35
N VAL A 3 4.01 -13.73 -6.40
CA VAL A 3 4.47 -12.48 -7.05
C VAL A 3 3.29 -11.67 -7.64
N ARG A 4 2.31 -12.35 -8.24
CA ARG A 4 1.14 -11.68 -8.81
C ARG A 4 0.27 -11.07 -7.71
N THR A 5 0.01 -11.82 -6.63
CA THR A 5 -0.70 -11.31 -5.46
C THR A 5 0.01 -10.10 -4.88
N PHE A 6 1.34 -10.18 -4.70
CA PHE A 6 2.13 -9.08 -4.18
C PHE A 6 1.96 -7.80 -5.01
N LEU A 7 2.20 -7.89 -6.32
CA LEU A 7 2.15 -6.73 -7.21
C LEU A 7 0.74 -6.13 -7.32
N LEU A 8 -0.31 -6.96 -7.38
CA LEU A 8 -1.69 -6.48 -7.47
C LEU A 8 -2.17 -5.87 -6.16
N THR A 9 -1.85 -6.48 -5.01
CA THR A 9 -2.20 -5.91 -3.70
C THR A 9 -1.43 -4.62 -3.44
N ALA A 10 -0.14 -4.57 -3.75
CA ALA A 10 0.66 -3.35 -3.65
C ALA A 10 0.07 -2.22 -4.51
N ALA A 11 -0.28 -2.53 -5.77
CA ALA A 11 -0.89 -1.55 -6.67
C ALA A 11 -2.23 -1.03 -6.14
N ALA A 12 -3.08 -1.91 -5.58
CA ALA A 12 -4.35 -1.52 -4.98
C ALA A 12 -4.15 -0.55 -3.80
N ILE A 13 -3.23 -0.86 -2.88
CA ILE A 13 -2.89 0.03 -1.75
C ILE A 13 -2.36 1.37 -2.25
N GLY A 14 -1.45 1.35 -3.24
CA GLY A 14 -0.91 2.56 -3.84
C GLY A 14 -1.99 3.42 -4.50
N GLN A 15 -3.02 2.81 -5.09
CA GLN A 15 -4.16 3.55 -5.63
C GLN A 15 -4.95 4.26 -4.53
N LEU A 16 -5.17 3.65 -3.36
CA LEU A 16 -5.89 4.31 -2.25
C LEU A 16 -5.25 5.63 -1.82
N TYR A 17 -3.91 5.71 -1.82
CA TYR A 17 -3.19 6.95 -1.49
C TYR A 17 -3.23 8.02 -2.59
N LYS A 18 -3.58 7.64 -3.82
CA LYS A 18 -3.64 8.56 -4.97
C LYS A 18 -5.06 8.83 -5.45
N GLU A 19 -6.05 8.08 -4.98
CA GLU A 19 -7.44 8.25 -5.37
C GLU A 19 -7.94 9.63 -4.91
N ASN A 20 -8.37 10.45 -5.88
CA ASN A 20 -8.79 11.85 -5.66
C ASN A 20 -7.69 12.82 -5.20
N ALA A 21 -6.41 12.44 -5.27
CA ALA A 21 -5.32 13.39 -5.05
C ALA A 21 -5.21 14.34 -6.25
N SER A 22 -5.22 15.65 -6.00
CA SER A 22 -4.77 16.63 -7.01
C SER A 22 -3.28 16.42 -7.30
N ILE A 23 -2.78 16.94 -8.43
CA ILE A 23 -1.34 16.83 -8.76
C ILE A 23 -0.47 17.38 -7.62
N SER A 24 -0.87 18.51 -7.01
CA SER A 24 -0.17 19.08 -5.85
C SER A 24 -0.32 18.25 -4.57
N ALA A 25 -1.41 17.50 -4.41
CA ALA A 25 -1.62 16.57 -3.30
C ALA A 25 -0.96 15.20 -3.55
N ALA A 26 -0.52 14.90 -4.78
CA ALA A 26 0.32 13.75 -5.05
C ALA A 26 1.78 13.99 -4.59
N GLU A 27 2.18 15.25 -4.39
CA GLU A 27 3.47 15.71 -3.87
C GLU A 27 3.40 16.00 -2.36
N VAL A 28 3.20 14.96 -1.53
CA VAL A 28 3.17 15.09 -0.06
C VAL A 28 4.54 14.86 0.61
N GLY A 29 5.62 14.97 -0.16
CA GLY A 29 6.99 14.74 0.30
C GLY A 29 7.30 13.27 0.60
N CYS A 30 8.27 13.01 1.46
CA CYS A 30 8.80 11.66 1.73
C CYS A 30 7.73 10.64 2.15
N GLN A 31 6.69 11.06 2.89
CA GLN A 31 5.58 10.17 3.27
C GLN A 31 4.76 9.70 2.05
N GLY A 32 4.64 10.54 1.01
CA GLY A 32 3.93 10.22 -0.24
C GLY A 32 4.68 9.30 -1.19
N GLU A 33 5.95 9.04 -0.89
CA GLU A 33 6.85 8.22 -1.68
C GLU A 33 7.28 7.00 -0.87
N VAL A 34 8.10 7.22 0.17
CA VAL A 34 8.67 6.16 1.02
C VAL A 34 7.62 5.58 1.95
N GLY A 35 6.78 6.41 2.58
CA GLY A 35 5.66 5.92 3.41
C GLY A 35 4.67 5.09 2.59
N VAL A 36 4.31 5.57 1.41
CA VAL A 36 3.44 4.82 0.47
C VAL A 36 4.09 3.52 0.03
N ALA A 37 5.39 3.51 -0.29
CA ALA A 37 6.10 2.28 -0.65
C ALA A 37 6.16 1.27 0.50
N CYS A 38 6.39 1.72 1.74
CA CYS A 38 6.37 0.88 2.94
C CYS A 38 4.99 0.26 3.16
N SER A 39 3.93 1.07 3.10
CA SER A 39 2.54 0.63 3.21
C SER A 39 2.15 -0.39 2.14
N MET A 40 2.47 -0.10 0.87
CA MET A 40 2.23 -1.00 -0.26
C MET A 40 2.91 -2.36 -0.06
N ALA A 41 4.18 -2.36 0.36
CA ALA A 41 4.94 -3.59 0.57
C ALA A 41 4.44 -4.40 1.78
N ALA A 42 4.07 -3.73 2.88
CA ALA A 42 3.59 -4.37 4.10
C ALA A 42 2.27 -5.11 3.87
N GLY A 43 1.27 -4.43 3.28
CA GLY A 43 -0.02 -5.06 2.96
C GLY A 43 0.12 -6.16 1.89
N ALA A 44 0.95 -5.94 0.88
CA ALA A 44 1.20 -6.95 -0.15
C ALA A 44 1.86 -8.21 0.39
N LEU A 45 2.84 -8.08 1.30
CA LEU A 45 3.47 -9.23 1.95
C LEU A 45 2.46 -9.96 2.84
N CYS A 46 1.61 -9.23 3.58
CA CYS A 46 0.54 -9.83 4.38
C CYS A 46 -0.42 -10.67 3.52
N ALA A 47 -0.80 -10.17 2.34
CA ALA A 47 -1.65 -10.90 1.41
C ALA A 47 -0.97 -12.16 0.84
N VAL A 48 0.32 -12.08 0.51
CA VAL A 48 1.11 -13.25 0.06
C VAL A 48 1.19 -14.32 1.16
N MET A 49 1.24 -13.92 2.43
CA MET A 49 1.25 -14.83 3.58
C MET A 49 -0.14 -15.39 3.93
N GLY A 50 -1.19 -15.04 3.18
CA GLY A 50 -2.55 -15.55 3.38
C GLY A 50 -3.35 -14.77 4.44
N GLY A 51 -2.96 -13.53 4.74
CA GLY A 51 -3.72 -12.64 5.61
C GLY A 51 -5.10 -12.30 5.02
N SER A 52 -6.07 -12.07 5.89
CA SER A 52 -7.38 -11.54 5.51
C SER A 52 -7.30 -10.06 5.09
N ASN A 53 -8.31 -9.55 4.39
CA ASN A 53 -8.35 -8.15 3.97
C ASN A 53 -8.14 -7.18 5.14
N GLN A 54 -8.74 -7.47 6.32
CA GLN A 54 -8.55 -6.64 7.51
C GLN A 54 -7.09 -6.61 7.99
N GLN A 55 -6.38 -7.73 7.89
CA GLN A 55 -4.95 -7.81 8.26
C GLN A 55 -4.07 -7.12 7.22
N VAL A 56 -4.43 -7.20 5.94
CA VAL A 56 -3.75 -6.49 4.85
C VAL A 56 -3.88 -4.98 5.04
N GLU A 57 -5.08 -4.49 5.31
CA GLU A 57 -5.34 -3.07 5.59
C GLU A 57 -4.60 -2.60 6.84
N ASN A 58 -4.64 -3.39 7.93
CA ASN A 58 -3.92 -3.08 9.16
C ASN A 58 -2.40 -3.06 8.96
N ALA A 59 -1.84 -3.98 8.16
CA ALA A 59 -0.42 -3.98 7.84
C ALA A 59 -0.02 -2.78 6.97
N ALA A 60 -0.87 -2.40 6.01
CA ALA A 60 -0.66 -1.23 5.17
C ALA A 60 -0.74 0.07 5.99
N GLU A 61 -1.67 0.16 6.94
CA GLU A 61 -1.83 1.30 7.84
C GLU A 61 -0.61 1.50 8.75
N ILE A 62 -0.16 0.45 9.46
CA ILE A 62 1.08 0.48 10.25
C ILE A 62 2.29 0.84 9.39
N GLY A 63 2.33 0.41 8.12
CA GLY A 63 3.42 0.73 7.20
C GLY A 63 3.45 2.20 6.76
N MET A 64 2.37 2.95 6.99
CA MET A 64 2.23 4.37 6.68
C MET A 64 2.39 5.28 7.91
N GLU A 65 1.95 4.84 9.09
CA GLU A 65 2.09 5.56 10.37
C GLU A 65 3.55 5.92 10.70
#